data_AF-A0A7X5HY36-F1
#
_entry.id   AF-A0A7X5HY36-F1
#
_cell.length_a   1.000
_cell.length_b   1.000
_cell.length_c   1.000
_cell.angle_alpha   90.00
_cell.angle_beta   90.00
_cell.angle_gamma   90.00
#
_symmetry.space_group_name_H-M   'P 1'
#
loop_
_entity.id
_entity.type
_entity.pdbx_description
1 polymer ?
#
loop_
_entity_poly.entity_id
_entity_poly.type
_entity_poly.pdbx_seq_one_letter_code
_entity_poly.pdbx_strand_id
1 'polypeptide(L)'
;MRKKLLKAISAKSTTDGAGVPLNRVFGYYEIPEFDPFLMLDYFRLEDAAAARMGFPWHPHRGIETITYMLEGQVRHEDSIGNSGTIGKDQIQWMTAGRGIFHQEMPQAVPGGMEGFQLWLNLPAKDKMCEPRYEDIDSSRMVHVEEEEGVRIALVGGSYKGFEGPVQKGELEVGLMDITVPKGVSFKIRLPEEVNTFVFVFRGLAKFDDSQTLVRRKQVALFGEGEYLEMQAVDPEEDLRVLLGYGKMLREPIAWGGPIVMNTKEELNRAFEELDKGTFVRGGH
;
A
#
# COMPACT_ATOMS: atom_id res chain seq x y z
N MET A 1 -7.73 11.48 22.30
CA MET A 1 -9.02 11.50 21.60
C MET A 1 -9.08 10.35 20.60
N ARG A 2 -10.29 9.85 20.28
CA ARG A 2 -10.50 8.83 19.25
C ARG A 2 -10.36 9.44 17.85
N LYS A 3 -9.73 8.74 16.90
CA LYS A 3 -9.73 9.12 15.48
C LYS A 3 -11.16 9.08 14.93
N LYS A 4 -11.58 10.18 14.29
CA LYS A 4 -12.94 10.35 13.74
C LYS A 4 -13.03 9.75 12.33
N LEU A 5 -14.03 8.90 12.09
CA LEU A 5 -14.37 8.45 10.74
C LEU A 5 -14.82 9.64 9.89
N LEU A 6 -14.10 9.91 8.81
CA LEU A 6 -14.41 10.99 7.87
C LEU A 6 -15.32 10.50 6.75
N LYS A 7 -15.01 9.33 6.19
CA LYS A 7 -15.79 8.69 5.12
C LYS A 7 -15.45 7.21 5.00
N ALA A 8 -16.36 6.47 4.38
CA ALA A 8 -16.11 5.13 3.86
C ALA A 8 -16.46 5.11 2.38
N ILE A 9 -15.58 4.55 1.54
CA ILE A 9 -15.79 4.44 0.11
C ILE A 9 -15.56 2.99 -0.35
N SER A 10 -16.28 2.58 -1.40
CA SER A 10 -16.13 1.26 -2.00
C SER A 10 -15.04 1.28 -3.07
N ALA A 11 -14.20 0.25 -3.07
CA ALA A 11 -13.25 0.00 -4.13
C ALA A 11 -13.97 -0.25 -5.46
N LYS A 12 -13.37 0.18 -6.56
CA LYS A 12 -13.91 0.09 -7.91
C LYS A 12 -13.15 -0.96 -8.70
N SER A 13 -13.85 -1.89 -9.33
CA SER A 13 -13.24 -2.83 -10.26
C SER A 13 -12.60 -2.08 -11.42
N THR A 14 -11.38 -2.45 -11.79
CA THR A 14 -10.65 -1.88 -12.92
C THR A 14 -9.61 -2.88 -13.44
N THR A 15 -8.86 -2.47 -14.45
CA THR A 15 -7.77 -3.23 -15.05
C THR A 15 -6.55 -2.35 -15.17
N ASP A 16 -5.37 -2.90 -14.93
CA ASP A 16 -4.10 -2.18 -15.06
C ASP A 16 -3.02 -3.09 -15.68
N GLY A 17 -1.83 -2.55 -15.94
CA GLY A 17 -0.76 -3.26 -16.63
C GLY A 17 -1.22 -3.79 -18.00
N ALA A 18 -0.89 -5.05 -18.30
CA ALA A 18 -1.31 -5.72 -19.52
C ALA A 18 -2.68 -6.43 -19.37
N GLY A 19 -3.63 -5.76 -18.71
CA GLY A 19 -5.02 -6.23 -18.56
C GLY A 19 -5.29 -7.00 -17.26
N VAL A 20 -4.47 -6.80 -16.22
CA VAL A 20 -4.62 -7.45 -14.92
C VAL A 20 -5.86 -6.90 -14.21
N PRO A 21 -6.87 -7.74 -13.90
CA PRO A 21 -8.06 -7.29 -13.17
C PRO A 21 -7.77 -7.07 -11.68
N LEU A 22 -8.20 -5.93 -11.17
CA LEU A 22 -7.98 -5.54 -9.77
C LEU A 22 -9.12 -4.65 -9.24
N ASN A 23 -9.08 -4.32 -7.96
CA ASN A 23 -10.00 -3.34 -7.34
C ASN A 23 -9.19 -2.14 -6.88
N ARG A 24 -9.43 -0.97 -7.48
CA ARG A 24 -8.84 0.30 -7.04
C ARG A 24 -9.59 0.81 -5.82
N VAL A 25 -8.92 0.79 -4.68
CA VAL A 25 -9.48 1.16 -3.37
C VAL A 25 -9.57 2.69 -3.25
N PHE A 26 -8.48 3.37 -3.54
CA PHE A 26 -8.39 4.82 -3.73
C PHE A 26 -7.27 5.12 -4.73
N GLY A 27 -7.32 6.28 -5.38
CA GLY A 27 -6.30 6.71 -6.34
C GLY A 27 -6.36 8.19 -6.64
N TYR A 28 -6.14 8.54 -7.91
CA TYR A 28 -5.95 9.92 -8.37
C TYR A 28 -6.99 10.94 -7.87
N TYR A 29 -8.26 10.56 -7.81
CA TYR A 29 -9.33 11.48 -7.42
C TYR A 29 -9.45 11.68 -5.90
N GLU A 30 -8.86 10.79 -5.11
CA GLU A 30 -8.94 10.79 -3.65
C GLU A 30 -7.66 11.32 -2.98
N ILE A 31 -6.58 11.58 -3.74
CA ILE A 31 -5.25 11.94 -3.21
C ILE A 31 -5.28 13.04 -2.14
N PRO A 32 -5.99 14.19 -2.32
CA PRO A 32 -5.95 15.26 -1.32
C PRO A 32 -6.38 14.81 0.07
N GLU A 33 -7.18 13.73 0.14
CA GLU A 33 -7.71 13.18 1.39
C GLU A 33 -6.89 11.99 1.90
N PHE A 34 -6.09 11.32 1.05
CA PHE A 34 -5.30 10.14 1.41
C PHE A 34 -3.79 10.40 1.56
N ASP A 35 -3.30 11.63 1.33
CA ASP A 35 -1.91 12.06 1.60
C ASP A 35 -1.38 11.47 2.93
N PRO A 36 -0.23 10.76 2.94
CA PRO A 36 0.77 10.58 1.87
C PRO A 36 0.52 9.42 0.90
N PHE A 37 -0.59 8.71 1.01
CA PHE A 37 -0.93 7.59 0.15
C PHE A 37 -1.56 8.07 -1.16
N LEU A 38 -1.01 7.59 -2.28
CA LEU A 38 -1.39 8.02 -3.62
C LEU A 38 -2.40 7.07 -4.27
N MET A 39 -2.19 5.77 -4.08
CA MET A 39 -3.02 4.72 -4.68
C MET A 39 -2.94 3.46 -3.85
N LEU A 40 -4.07 2.78 -3.67
CA LEU A 40 -4.11 1.40 -3.19
C LEU A 40 -4.94 0.57 -4.15
N ASP A 41 -4.31 -0.42 -4.76
CA ASP A 41 -4.97 -1.45 -5.55
C ASP A 41 -4.96 -2.76 -4.76
N TYR A 42 -6.11 -3.44 -4.74
CA TYR A 42 -6.28 -4.77 -4.15
C TYR A 42 -6.65 -5.76 -5.24
N PHE A 43 -5.80 -6.77 -5.43
CA PHE A 43 -6.03 -7.85 -6.37
C PHE A 43 -6.32 -9.14 -5.62
N ARG A 44 -7.31 -9.89 -6.12
CA ARG A 44 -7.60 -11.25 -5.70
C ARG A 44 -8.16 -12.02 -6.87
N LEU A 45 -7.42 -13.03 -7.32
CA LEU A 45 -7.76 -13.86 -8.46
C LEU A 45 -7.74 -15.31 -8.03
N GLU A 46 -8.80 -16.05 -8.36
CA GLU A 46 -8.86 -17.50 -8.11
C GLU A 46 -7.89 -18.26 -9.03
N ASP A 47 -7.68 -17.75 -10.24
CA ASP A 47 -6.70 -18.24 -11.20
C ASP A 47 -5.65 -17.15 -11.48
N ALA A 48 -4.42 -17.40 -11.05
CA ALA A 48 -3.30 -16.49 -11.30
C ALA A 48 -2.97 -16.34 -12.80
N ALA A 49 -3.38 -17.29 -13.66
CA ALA A 49 -3.19 -17.18 -15.10
C ALA A 49 -3.98 -16.00 -15.70
N ALA A 50 -5.04 -15.54 -15.05
CA ALA A 50 -5.77 -14.33 -15.43
C ALA A 50 -4.91 -13.06 -15.36
N ALA A 51 -3.81 -13.08 -14.60
CA ALA A 51 -2.85 -11.98 -14.51
C ALA A 51 -1.48 -12.30 -15.11
N ARG A 52 -1.34 -13.37 -15.91
CA ARG A 52 -0.04 -13.80 -16.46
C ARG A 52 0.68 -12.74 -17.30
N MET A 53 -0.09 -11.83 -17.90
CA MET A 53 0.45 -10.73 -18.71
C MET A 53 1.09 -9.65 -17.83
N GLY A 54 0.72 -9.60 -16.55
CA GLY A 54 1.35 -8.82 -15.50
C GLY A 54 1.43 -7.34 -15.78
N PHE A 55 2.47 -6.76 -15.23
CA PHE A 55 2.86 -5.37 -15.37
C PHE A 55 4.23 -5.37 -16.06
N PRO A 56 4.27 -5.40 -17.41
CA PRO A 56 5.52 -5.39 -18.16
C PRO A 56 6.30 -4.10 -17.89
N TRP A 57 7.53 -4.01 -18.39
CA TRP A 57 8.44 -2.87 -18.18
C TRP A 57 7.73 -1.51 -18.24
N HIS A 58 7.71 -0.81 -17.11
CA HIS A 58 7.10 0.51 -16.96
C HIS A 58 7.93 1.39 -16.01
N PRO A 59 7.94 2.72 -16.20
CA PRO A 59 8.73 3.62 -15.39
C PRO A 59 7.99 4.06 -14.12
N HIS A 60 8.71 4.38 -13.05
CA HIS A 60 8.21 5.16 -11.91
C HIS A 60 9.20 6.28 -11.52
N ARG A 61 8.68 7.38 -10.96
CA ARG A 61 9.49 8.46 -10.37
C ARG A 61 8.70 9.22 -9.31
N GLY A 62 9.40 9.64 -8.25
CA GLY A 62 8.87 10.50 -7.20
C GLY A 62 7.95 9.81 -6.18
N ILE A 63 7.90 8.48 -6.20
CA ILE A 63 7.07 7.65 -5.31
C ILE A 63 7.87 6.48 -4.74
N GLU A 64 7.25 5.80 -3.79
CA GLU A 64 7.57 4.42 -3.43
C GLU A 64 6.39 3.52 -3.81
N THR A 65 6.68 2.28 -4.21
CA THR A 65 5.67 1.24 -4.47
C THR A 65 5.88 0.09 -3.50
N ILE A 66 4.78 -0.39 -2.92
CA ILE A 66 4.78 -1.45 -1.92
C ILE A 66 3.89 -2.56 -2.44
N THR A 67 4.51 -3.68 -2.80
CA THR A 67 3.83 -4.89 -3.27
C THR A 67 3.81 -5.87 -2.11
N TYR A 68 2.63 -6.17 -1.55
CA TYR A 68 2.47 -7.10 -0.43
C TYR A 68 1.60 -8.29 -0.83
N MET A 69 2.18 -9.49 -0.80
CA MET A 69 1.55 -10.72 -1.29
C MET A 69 0.97 -11.53 -0.13
N LEU A 70 -0.34 -11.77 -0.16
CA LEU A 70 -1.05 -12.64 0.79
C LEU A 70 -1.08 -14.09 0.33
N GLU A 71 -1.19 -14.31 -0.98
CA GLU A 71 -1.21 -15.62 -1.63
C GLU A 71 -0.65 -15.49 -3.04
N GLY A 72 -0.04 -16.56 -3.56
CA GLY A 72 0.56 -16.57 -4.90
C GLY A 72 1.99 -16.02 -4.92
N GLN A 73 2.50 -15.75 -6.12
CA GLN A 73 3.86 -15.27 -6.35
C GLN A 73 3.95 -14.28 -7.51
N VAL A 74 4.81 -13.27 -7.39
CA VAL A 74 5.12 -12.27 -8.43
C VAL A 74 6.63 -12.23 -8.62
N ARG A 75 7.09 -12.39 -9.87
CA ARG A 75 8.50 -12.19 -10.23
C ARG A 75 8.72 -10.73 -10.62
N HIS A 76 9.78 -10.10 -10.15
CA HIS A 76 10.13 -8.74 -10.53
C HIS A 76 11.54 -8.65 -11.08
N GLU A 77 11.75 -7.65 -11.93
CA GLU A 77 13.05 -7.24 -12.47
C GLU A 77 13.06 -5.73 -12.65
N ASP A 78 14.23 -5.10 -12.54
CA ASP A 78 14.37 -3.66 -12.70
C ASP A 78 15.61 -3.21 -13.48
N SER A 79 15.63 -1.94 -13.84
CA SER A 79 16.68 -1.32 -14.65
C SER A 79 18.01 -1.05 -13.92
N ILE A 80 18.08 -1.25 -12.61
CA ILE A 80 19.32 -1.13 -11.82
C ILE A 80 19.89 -2.50 -11.40
N GLY A 81 19.26 -3.59 -11.84
CA GLY A 81 19.77 -4.95 -11.73
C GLY A 81 19.18 -5.78 -10.59
N ASN A 82 18.19 -5.29 -9.84
CA ASN A 82 17.51 -6.17 -8.88
C ASN A 82 16.48 -7.04 -9.59
N SER A 83 16.34 -8.26 -9.10
CA SER A 83 15.32 -9.19 -9.52
C SER A 83 15.05 -10.19 -8.41
N GLY A 84 13.82 -10.69 -8.35
CA GLY A 84 13.41 -11.55 -7.26
C GLY A 84 12.02 -12.12 -7.46
N THR A 85 11.54 -12.83 -6.44
CA THR A 85 10.18 -13.33 -6.38
C THR A 85 9.58 -12.95 -5.03
N ILE A 86 8.42 -12.31 -5.09
CA ILE A 86 7.61 -11.94 -3.93
C ILE A 86 6.55 -13.01 -3.79
N GLY A 87 6.69 -13.86 -2.78
CA GLY A 87 5.74 -14.89 -2.42
C GLY A 87 4.84 -14.50 -1.26
N LYS A 88 4.05 -15.46 -0.78
CA LYS A 88 3.18 -15.29 0.38
C LYS A 88 3.92 -14.75 1.61
N ASP A 89 3.30 -13.77 2.26
CA ASP A 89 3.80 -13.05 3.44
C ASP A 89 5.17 -12.39 3.18
N GLN A 90 5.41 -11.97 1.94
CA GLN A 90 6.59 -11.21 1.53
C GLN A 90 6.18 -9.87 0.94
N ILE A 91 7.10 -8.91 1.04
CA ILE A 91 6.90 -7.54 0.58
C ILE A 91 8.08 -7.15 -0.30
N GLN A 92 7.77 -6.45 -1.38
CA GLN A 92 8.73 -5.58 -2.04
C GLN A 92 8.40 -4.14 -1.68
N TRP A 93 9.37 -3.41 -1.13
CA TRP A 93 9.29 -1.97 -0.92
C TRP A 93 10.30 -1.29 -1.84
N MET A 94 9.83 -0.77 -2.96
CA MET A 94 10.67 -0.06 -3.94
C MET A 94 10.54 1.44 -3.74
N THR A 95 11.67 2.13 -3.66
CA THR A 95 11.71 3.59 -3.83
C THR A 95 12.13 3.91 -5.24
N ALA A 96 11.24 4.54 -6.02
CA ALA A 96 11.55 4.91 -7.39
C ALA A 96 12.48 6.13 -7.48
N GLY A 97 12.36 7.07 -6.53
CA GLY A 97 13.21 8.27 -6.47
C GLY A 97 13.28 8.97 -7.83
N ARG A 98 14.50 9.27 -8.28
CA ARG A 98 14.78 9.96 -9.55
C ARG A 98 14.38 9.20 -10.82
N GLY A 99 13.94 7.95 -10.74
CA GLY A 99 13.50 7.21 -11.93
C GLY A 99 14.02 5.79 -11.96
N ILE A 100 13.11 4.86 -12.19
CA ILE A 100 13.40 3.45 -12.39
C ILE A 100 12.42 2.86 -13.41
N PHE A 101 12.87 1.90 -14.22
CA PHE A 101 11.97 0.99 -14.90
C PHE A 101 11.95 -0.34 -14.15
N HIS A 102 10.78 -0.94 -14.07
CA HIS A 102 10.63 -2.28 -13.52
C HIS A 102 9.48 -3.04 -14.17
N GLN A 103 9.42 -4.33 -13.92
CA GLN A 103 8.29 -5.17 -14.30
C GLN A 103 7.91 -6.08 -13.14
N GLU A 104 6.61 -6.39 -13.04
CA GLU A 104 6.04 -7.27 -12.02
C GLU A 104 5.16 -8.30 -12.72
N MET A 105 5.63 -9.54 -12.77
CA MET A 105 5.06 -10.61 -13.56
C MET A 105 4.47 -11.69 -12.62
N PRO A 106 3.14 -11.73 -12.45
CA PRO A 106 2.47 -12.78 -11.69
C PRO A 106 2.82 -14.17 -12.23
N GLN A 107 3.10 -15.09 -11.33
CA GLN A 107 3.43 -16.47 -11.67
C GLN A 107 2.16 -17.33 -11.58
N ALA A 108 1.96 -18.19 -12.57
CA ALA A 108 0.82 -19.10 -12.60
C ALA A 108 1.04 -20.25 -11.60
N VAL A 109 0.71 -20.01 -10.34
CA VAL A 109 0.77 -21.00 -9.25
C VAL A 109 -0.63 -21.45 -8.83
N PRO A 110 -0.80 -22.70 -8.35
CA PRO A 110 -2.08 -23.18 -7.81
C PRO A 110 -2.55 -22.34 -6.61
N GLY A 111 -3.86 -22.15 -6.47
CA GLY A 111 -4.46 -21.42 -5.33
C GLY A 111 -4.74 -19.93 -5.59
N GLY A 112 -4.41 -19.44 -6.79
CA GLY A 112 -4.68 -18.07 -7.20
C GLY A 112 -3.63 -17.08 -6.69
N MET A 113 -4.01 -15.81 -6.63
CA MET A 113 -3.17 -14.75 -6.09
C MET A 113 -4.01 -13.72 -5.33
N GLU A 114 -3.47 -13.20 -4.25
CA GLU A 114 -4.10 -12.15 -3.46
C GLU A 114 -3.03 -11.23 -2.90
N GLY A 115 -3.23 -9.92 -2.95
CA GLY A 115 -2.26 -8.96 -2.46
C GLY A 115 -2.64 -7.52 -2.72
N PHE A 116 -1.69 -6.63 -2.45
CA PHE A 116 -1.87 -5.19 -2.53
C PHE A 116 -0.72 -4.53 -3.29
N GLN A 117 -1.07 -3.49 -4.05
CA GLN A 117 -0.12 -2.50 -4.56
C GLN A 117 -0.46 -1.16 -3.89
N LEU A 118 0.46 -0.62 -3.09
CA LEU A 118 0.31 0.72 -2.49
C LEU A 118 1.37 1.66 -3.07
N TRP A 119 0.96 2.85 -3.49
CA TRP A 119 1.86 3.94 -3.83
C TRP A 119 1.92 4.93 -2.69
N LEU A 120 3.13 5.19 -2.20
CA LEU A 120 3.41 6.19 -1.18
C LEU A 120 4.13 7.37 -1.83
N ASN A 121 3.67 8.59 -1.55
CA ASN A 121 4.30 9.79 -2.05
C ASN A 121 5.64 10.04 -1.35
N LEU A 122 6.66 10.47 -2.09
CA LEU A 122 7.89 11.00 -1.51
C LEU A 122 7.75 12.52 -1.29
N PRO A 123 8.29 13.07 -0.19
CA PRO A 123 8.51 14.50 -0.02
C PRO A 123 9.26 15.10 -1.21
N ALA A 124 8.99 16.36 -1.53
CA ALA A 124 9.60 17.06 -2.65
C ALA A 124 11.13 16.96 -2.64
N LYS A 125 11.74 17.09 -1.46
CA LYS A 125 13.20 16.97 -1.26
C LYS A 125 13.76 15.59 -1.61
N ASP A 126 12.95 14.54 -1.52
CA ASP A 126 13.35 13.14 -1.67
C ASP A 126 12.94 12.53 -3.03
N LYS A 127 12.08 13.21 -3.80
CA LYS A 127 11.60 12.72 -5.11
C LYS A 127 12.70 12.43 -6.13
N MET A 128 13.89 13.01 -5.95
CA MET A 128 15.04 12.80 -6.83
C MET A 128 16.18 12.01 -6.16
N CYS A 129 15.91 11.31 -5.04
CA CYS A 129 16.88 10.41 -4.43
C CYS A 129 17.22 9.22 -5.35
N GLU A 130 18.28 8.48 -5.00
CA GLU A 130 18.62 7.27 -5.75
C GLU A 130 17.52 6.21 -5.58
N PRO A 131 17.17 5.45 -6.63
CA PRO A 131 16.24 4.34 -6.48
C PRO A 131 16.85 3.27 -5.55
N ARG A 132 16.02 2.65 -4.73
CA ARG A 132 16.43 1.60 -3.78
C ARG A 132 15.35 0.53 -3.65
N TYR A 133 15.76 -0.67 -3.29
CA TYR A 133 14.88 -1.81 -3.06
C TYR A 133 15.09 -2.40 -1.68
N GLU A 134 13.99 -2.81 -1.08
CA GLU A 134 13.98 -3.63 0.12
C GLU A 134 13.06 -4.84 -0.11
N ASP A 135 13.67 -6.00 -0.35
CA ASP A 135 12.98 -7.29 -0.36
C ASP A 135 12.87 -7.81 1.08
N ILE A 136 11.64 -7.98 1.52
CA ILE A 136 11.32 -8.39 2.89
C ILE A 136 10.69 -9.76 2.79
N ASP A 137 11.50 -10.78 3.05
CA ASP A 137 10.99 -12.13 3.18
C ASP A 137 10.22 -12.33 4.50
N SER A 138 9.54 -13.47 4.61
CA SER A 138 8.71 -13.80 5.76
C SER A 138 9.49 -13.95 7.07
N SER A 139 10.80 -14.14 7.04
CA SER A 139 11.64 -14.17 8.25
C SER A 139 11.94 -12.78 8.80
N ARG A 140 11.87 -11.75 7.95
CA ARG A 140 12.00 -10.33 8.34
C ARG A 140 10.65 -9.70 8.72
N MET A 141 9.54 -10.36 8.41
CA MET A 141 8.22 -9.92 8.82
C MET A 141 8.04 -10.02 10.33
N VAL A 142 7.62 -8.92 10.94
CA VAL A 142 7.37 -8.86 12.38
C VAL A 142 5.89 -9.10 12.64
N HIS A 143 5.61 -10.19 13.34
CA HIS A 143 4.27 -10.57 13.76
C HIS A 143 4.10 -10.32 15.27
N VAL A 144 2.99 -9.67 15.63
CA VAL A 144 2.60 -9.40 17.01
C VAL A 144 1.26 -10.06 17.26
N GLU A 145 1.15 -10.76 18.38
CA GLU A 145 -0.11 -11.30 18.88
C GLU A 145 -0.53 -10.51 20.13
N GLU A 146 -1.78 -10.08 20.13
CA GLU A 146 -2.42 -9.32 21.19
C GLU A 146 -3.43 -10.22 21.92
N GLU A 147 -4.03 -9.68 22.98
CA GLU A 147 -5.10 -10.37 23.70
C GLU A 147 -6.26 -10.74 22.77
N GLU A 148 -7.05 -11.73 23.18
CA GLU A 148 -8.23 -12.22 22.44
C GLU A 148 -7.93 -12.73 21.02
N GLY A 149 -6.66 -13.04 20.71
CA GLY A 149 -6.23 -13.66 19.45
C GLY A 149 -6.08 -12.68 18.29
N VAL A 150 -6.00 -11.37 18.57
CA VAL A 150 -5.71 -10.36 17.56
C VAL A 150 -4.28 -10.53 17.05
N ARG A 151 -4.10 -10.58 15.73
CA ARG A 151 -2.79 -10.78 15.07
C ARG A 151 -2.48 -9.61 14.17
N ILE A 152 -1.24 -9.14 14.22
CA ILE A 152 -0.76 -7.98 13.48
C ILE A 152 0.53 -8.38 12.76
N ALA A 153 0.59 -8.25 11.44
CA ALA A 153 1.82 -8.29 10.68
C ALA A 153 2.24 -6.87 10.31
N LEU A 154 3.45 -6.47 10.70
CA LEU A 154 3.99 -5.14 10.41
C LEU A 154 4.67 -5.15 9.04
N VAL A 155 4.03 -4.53 8.05
CA VAL A 155 4.60 -4.30 6.71
C VAL A 155 5.60 -3.13 6.77
N GLY A 156 5.31 -2.13 7.60
CA GLY A 156 6.22 -1.04 7.94
C GLY A 156 5.72 -0.24 9.15
N GLY A 157 6.57 0.63 9.69
CA GLY A 157 6.27 1.43 10.89
C GLY A 157 6.44 0.63 12.18
N SER A 158 5.78 1.04 13.28
CA SER A 158 5.94 0.40 14.59
C SER A 158 4.62 0.16 15.31
N TYR A 159 4.63 -0.78 16.26
CA TYR A 159 3.50 -1.10 17.14
C TYR A 159 3.99 -1.55 18.52
N LYS A 160 3.63 -0.84 19.60
CA LYS A 160 3.98 -1.17 21.00
C LYS A 160 5.46 -1.55 21.22
N GLY A 161 6.38 -0.85 20.55
CA GLY A 161 7.83 -1.10 20.65
C GLY A 161 8.37 -2.19 19.71
N PHE A 162 7.51 -2.88 18.97
CA PHE A 162 7.91 -3.69 17.82
C PHE A 162 8.11 -2.79 16.60
N GLU A 163 9.22 -2.98 15.90
CA GLU A 163 9.55 -2.25 14.69
C GLU A 163 9.38 -3.17 13.48
N GLY A 164 8.59 -2.74 12.51
CA GLY A 164 8.49 -3.38 11.21
C GLY A 164 9.79 -3.26 10.40
N PRO A 165 9.89 -4.01 9.29
CA PRO A 165 11.11 -4.13 8.48
C PRO A 165 11.51 -2.83 7.79
N VAL A 166 10.58 -1.90 7.58
CA VAL A 166 10.81 -0.58 6.98
C VAL A 166 10.33 0.51 7.92
N GLN A 167 11.21 1.48 8.18
CA GLN A 167 10.92 2.67 8.99
C GLN A 167 11.01 3.93 8.11
N LYS A 168 10.01 4.80 8.20
CA LYS A 168 9.97 6.09 7.48
C LYS A 168 10.00 7.25 8.48
N GLY A 169 11.09 7.35 9.23
CA GLY A 169 11.25 8.21 10.42
C GLY A 169 10.48 9.54 10.38
N GLU A 170 10.80 10.44 9.45
CA GLU A 170 10.16 11.78 9.39
C GLU A 170 8.70 11.77 8.90
N LEU A 171 8.28 10.74 8.17
CA LEU A 171 6.91 10.61 7.64
C LEU A 171 5.97 9.89 8.59
N GLU A 172 6.50 9.23 9.62
CA GLU A 172 5.72 8.41 10.56
C GLU A 172 4.75 7.47 9.82
N VAL A 173 5.21 6.87 8.72
CA VAL A 173 4.40 5.96 7.91
C VAL A 173 4.47 4.56 8.48
N GLY A 174 3.30 3.95 8.64
CA GLY A 174 3.19 2.52 8.91
C GLY A 174 2.08 1.87 8.12
N LEU A 175 2.25 0.57 7.90
CA LEU A 175 1.34 -0.27 7.16
C LEU A 175 1.24 -1.62 7.89
N MET A 176 0.03 -2.03 8.25
CA MET A 176 -0.21 -3.20 9.08
C MET A 176 -1.31 -4.06 8.49
N ASP A 177 -1.08 -5.37 8.43
CA ASP A 177 -2.11 -6.37 8.15
C ASP A 177 -2.61 -6.93 9.47
N ILE A 178 -3.86 -6.61 9.80
CA ILE A 178 -4.45 -6.88 11.12
C ILE A 178 -5.60 -7.87 10.94
N THR A 179 -5.56 -8.94 11.71
CA THR A 179 -6.67 -9.89 11.86
C THR A 179 -7.26 -9.75 13.27
N VAL A 180 -8.55 -9.46 13.35
CA VAL A 180 -9.32 -9.35 14.60
C VAL A 180 -10.34 -10.49 14.60
N PRO A 181 -10.28 -11.42 15.56
CA PRO A 181 -11.23 -12.53 15.63
C PRO A 181 -12.67 -12.06 15.71
N LYS A 182 -13.60 -12.83 15.14
CA LYS A 182 -15.03 -12.48 15.17
C LYS A 182 -15.54 -12.23 16.60
N GLY A 183 -16.33 -11.17 16.76
CA GLY A 183 -16.86 -10.73 18.06
C GLY A 183 -15.89 -9.92 18.92
N VAL A 184 -14.62 -9.83 18.56
CA VAL A 184 -13.60 -9.09 19.31
C VAL A 184 -13.59 -7.61 18.91
N SER A 185 -13.35 -6.75 19.90
CA SER A 185 -13.06 -5.32 19.71
C SER A 185 -11.57 -5.08 19.89
N PHE A 186 -10.96 -4.39 18.94
CA PHE A 186 -9.53 -4.08 18.97
C PHE A 186 -9.29 -2.56 18.95
N LYS A 187 -8.43 -2.11 19.87
CA LYS A 187 -8.02 -0.71 20.00
C LYS A 187 -6.53 -0.58 19.74
N ILE A 188 -6.17 0.28 18.78
CA ILE A 188 -4.79 0.58 18.40
C ILE A 188 -4.49 2.06 18.62
N ARG A 189 -3.38 2.35 19.30
CA ARG A 189 -2.83 3.71 19.39
C ARG A 189 -1.99 3.98 18.15
N LEU A 190 -2.13 5.19 17.62
CA LEU A 190 -1.41 5.68 16.46
C LEU A 190 -0.90 7.10 16.78
N PRO A 191 0.08 7.62 16.03
CA PRO A 191 0.42 9.03 16.12
C PRO A 191 -0.83 9.92 15.95
N GLU A 192 -0.87 11.05 16.66
CA GLU A 192 -2.08 11.88 16.70
C GLU A 192 -2.33 12.59 15.37
N GLU A 193 -1.30 13.21 14.82
CA GLU A 193 -1.32 14.09 13.63
C GLU A 193 -1.00 13.34 12.32
N VAL A 194 -1.51 12.11 12.18
CA VAL A 194 -1.37 11.33 10.95
C VAL A 194 -2.72 11.05 10.31
N ASN A 195 -2.71 11.05 8.99
CA ASN A 195 -3.81 10.51 8.20
C ASN A 195 -3.86 8.99 8.42
N THR A 196 -5.06 8.40 8.39
CA THR A 196 -5.22 6.96 8.65
C THR A 196 -6.31 6.37 7.78
N PHE A 197 -6.04 5.27 7.11
CA PHE A 197 -7.05 4.48 6.42
C PHE A 197 -7.12 3.06 6.96
N VAL A 198 -8.30 2.45 6.88
CA VAL A 198 -8.50 1.02 7.11
C VAL A 198 -9.26 0.42 5.95
N PHE A 199 -8.59 -0.43 5.17
CA PHE A 199 -9.20 -1.18 4.08
C PHE A 199 -9.64 -2.56 4.57
N VAL A 200 -10.94 -2.84 4.50
CA VAL A 200 -11.51 -4.14 4.91
C VAL A 200 -11.50 -5.08 3.70
N PHE A 201 -10.75 -6.19 3.78
CA PHE A 201 -10.67 -7.18 2.71
C PHE A 201 -11.23 -8.56 3.08
N ARG A 202 -11.48 -8.82 4.38
CA ARG A 202 -12.27 -9.94 4.90
C ARG A 202 -13.11 -9.47 6.11
N GLY A 203 -14.29 -10.04 6.29
CA GLY A 203 -15.21 -9.74 7.38
C GLY A 203 -15.93 -8.38 7.28
N LEU A 204 -16.41 -7.93 8.44
CA LEU A 204 -17.21 -6.72 8.61
C LEU A 204 -16.73 -5.94 9.82
N ALA A 205 -16.31 -4.69 9.59
CA ALA A 205 -15.87 -3.79 10.64
C ALA A 205 -16.99 -2.84 11.04
N LYS A 206 -17.11 -2.60 12.34
CA LYS A 206 -17.75 -1.40 12.87
C LYS A 206 -16.65 -0.51 13.46
N PHE A 207 -16.62 0.74 13.04
CA PHE A 207 -15.80 1.77 13.68
C PHE A 207 -16.74 2.66 14.47
N ASP A 208 -16.32 2.99 15.69
CA ASP A 208 -17.00 3.94 16.58
C ASP A 208 -18.45 3.64 16.94
N ASP A 209 -19.09 4.60 17.61
CA ASP A 209 -20.50 4.53 17.96
C ASP A 209 -21.40 4.79 16.74
N SER A 210 -20.83 5.16 15.60
CA SER A 210 -21.54 5.26 14.34
C SER A 210 -22.15 3.91 13.98
N GLN A 211 -23.28 4.00 13.32
CA GLN A 211 -23.92 2.85 12.69
C GLN A 211 -23.23 2.48 11.36
N THR A 212 -22.08 3.09 11.04
CA THR A 212 -21.38 2.87 9.78
C THR A 212 -20.64 1.54 9.84
N LEU A 213 -21.18 0.57 9.11
CA LEU A 213 -20.54 -0.70 8.86
C LEU A 213 -19.67 -0.60 7.61
N VAL A 214 -18.42 -1.04 7.72
CA VAL A 214 -17.44 -1.06 6.64
C VAL A 214 -17.18 -2.52 6.26
N ARG A 215 -17.62 -2.88 5.07
CA ARG A 215 -17.62 -4.25 4.54
C ARG A 215 -16.39 -4.49 3.69
N ARG A 216 -16.17 -5.75 3.35
CA ARG A 216 -15.20 -6.17 2.34
C ARG A 216 -15.21 -5.28 1.08
N LYS A 217 -14.03 -4.94 0.58
CA LYS A 217 -13.78 -4.01 -0.54
C LYS A 217 -14.19 -2.56 -0.24
N GLN A 218 -14.25 -2.15 1.02
CA GLN A 218 -14.41 -0.75 1.40
C GLN A 218 -13.22 -0.27 2.21
N VAL A 219 -12.88 1.01 2.05
CA VAL A 219 -11.89 1.71 2.86
C VAL A 219 -12.55 2.80 3.68
N ALA A 220 -12.20 2.85 4.96
CA ALA A 220 -12.55 3.90 5.88
C ALA A 220 -11.38 4.87 6.03
N LEU A 221 -11.63 6.17 5.90
CA LEU A 221 -10.65 7.23 6.12
C LEU A 221 -10.93 7.91 7.45
N PHE A 222 -9.88 8.16 8.23
CA PHE A 222 -9.93 8.76 9.55
C PHE A 222 -9.05 9.99 9.62
N GLY A 223 -9.51 11.00 10.37
CA GLY A 223 -8.72 12.18 10.68
C GLY A 223 -7.79 11.99 11.88
N GLU A 224 -7.38 13.13 12.44
CA GLU A 224 -6.52 13.20 13.62
C GLU A 224 -7.15 12.53 14.85
N GLY A 225 -6.28 12.09 15.76
CA GLY A 225 -6.64 11.43 17.02
C GLY A 225 -5.63 10.38 17.44
N GLU A 226 -5.61 10.04 18.72
CA GLU A 226 -4.57 9.21 19.35
C GLU A 226 -4.79 7.70 19.20
N TYR A 227 -6.02 7.28 18.91
CA TYR A 227 -6.34 5.86 18.76
C TYR A 227 -7.49 5.61 17.81
N LEU A 228 -7.44 4.44 17.17
CA LEU A 228 -8.54 3.86 16.42
C LEU A 228 -9.08 2.66 17.19
N GLU A 229 -10.39 2.46 17.15
CA GLU A 229 -11.03 1.25 17.67
C GLU A 229 -11.95 0.70 16.59
N MET A 230 -11.86 -0.61 16.40
CA MET A 230 -12.60 -1.38 15.40
C MET A 230 -13.17 -2.63 16.05
N GLN A 231 -14.38 -3.03 15.65
CA GLN A 231 -15.02 -4.25 16.12
C GLN A 231 -15.30 -5.18 14.94
N ALA A 232 -14.95 -6.45 15.09
CA ALA A 232 -15.30 -7.51 14.15
C ALA A 232 -16.75 -7.96 14.40
N VAL A 233 -17.69 -7.44 13.61
CA VAL A 233 -19.14 -7.66 13.82
C VAL A 233 -19.76 -8.66 12.84
N ASP A 234 -18.94 -9.29 12.00
CA ASP A 234 -19.38 -10.42 11.19
C ASP A 234 -19.57 -11.67 12.09
N PRO A 235 -20.72 -12.36 12.06
CA PRO A 235 -20.94 -13.55 12.87
C PRO A 235 -20.16 -14.79 12.36
N GLU A 236 -19.77 -14.80 11.09
CA GLU A 236 -19.21 -15.97 10.42
C GLU A 236 -17.70 -15.88 10.15
N GLU A 237 -17.17 -14.68 9.90
CA GLU A 237 -15.77 -14.48 9.49
C GLU A 237 -14.98 -13.55 10.44
N ASP A 238 -13.69 -13.83 10.62
CA ASP A 238 -12.77 -12.88 11.25
C ASP A 238 -12.64 -11.61 10.41
N LEU A 239 -12.46 -10.47 11.06
CA LEU A 239 -12.14 -9.23 10.37
C LEU A 239 -10.66 -9.24 9.98
N ARG A 240 -10.36 -9.00 8.70
CA ARG A 240 -8.97 -8.74 8.25
C ARG A 240 -8.88 -7.44 7.47
N VAL A 241 -7.98 -6.57 7.91
CA VAL A 241 -7.85 -5.21 7.40
C VAL A 241 -6.41 -4.84 7.11
N LEU A 242 -6.21 -3.99 6.10
CA LEU A 242 -4.96 -3.31 5.86
C LEU A 242 -5.10 -1.90 6.43
N LEU A 243 -4.36 -1.61 7.49
CA LEU A 243 -4.32 -0.31 8.14
C LEU A 243 -3.07 0.44 7.68
N GLY A 244 -3.24 1.61 7.10
CA GLY A 244 -2.15 2.53 6.79
C GLY A 244 -2.28 3.82 7.56
N TYR A 245 -1.17 4.35 8.05
CA TYR A 245 -1.10 5.68 8.65
C TYR A 245 0.16 6.41 8.19
N GLY A 246 0.11 7.73 8.11
CA GLY A 246 1.26 8.54 7.72
C GLY A 246 1.00 10.02 7.88
N LYS A 247 2.06 10.78 8.13
CA LYS A 247 2.00 12.24 8.20
C LYS A 247 1.71 12.79 6.82
N MET A 248 0.74 13.69 6.74
CA MET A 248 0.39 14.38 5.50
C MET A 248 1.57 15.25 5.05
N LEU A 249 1.99 15.12 3.80
CA LEU A 249 3.04 15.96 3.22
C LEU A 249 2.56 17.40 3.05
N ARG A 250 1.28 17.58 2.67
CA ARG A 250 0.67 18.88 2.34
C ARG A 250 1.46 19.64 1.25
N GLU A 251 2.09 18.89 0.36
CA GLU A 251 2.81 19.42 -0.79
C GLU A 251 1.94 19.34 -2.06
N PRO A 252 2.16 20.22 -3.06
CA PRO A 252 1.52 20.10 -4.37
C PRO A 252 1.83 18.75 -5.02
N ILE A 253 0.89 18.24 -5.82
CA ILE A 253 1.00 16.97 -6.54
C ILE A 253 0.74 17.22 -8.01
N ALA A 254 1.71 16.89 -8.86
CA ALA A 254 1.61 16.84 -10.30
C ALA A 254 1.79 15.39 -10.75
N TRP A 255 0.68 14.75 -11.11
CA TRP A 255 0.65 13.33 -11.46
C TRP A 255 0.35 13.16 -12.94
N GLY A 256 1.22 12.42 -13.64
CA GLY A 256 0.97 11.93 -15.00
C GLY A 256 1.37 10.46 -15.13
N GLY A 257 0.39 9.58 -15.38
CA GLY A 257 0.63 8.15 -15.55
C GLY A 257 1.36 7.55 -14.34
N PRO A 258 2.58 7.01 -14.49
CA PRO A 258 3.31 6.39 -13.39
C PRO A 258 4.34 7.33 -12.72
N ILE A 259 4.31 8.63 -13.04
CA ILE A 259 5.21 9.66 -12.51
C ILE A 259 4.42 10.64 -11.64
N VAL A 260 4.90 10.87 -10.42
CA VAL A 260 4.29 11.81 -9.47
C VAL A 260 5.33 12.80 -8.94
N MET A 261 5.25 14.04 -9.41
CA MET A 261 6.12 15.16 -9.02
C MET A 261 5.34 16.21 -8.21
N ASN A 262 5.95 17.35 -7.89
CA ASN A 262 5.25 18.45 -7.22
C ASN A 262 4.74 19.51 -8.21
N THR A 263 5.44 19.74 -9.32
CA THR A 263 5.03 20.73 -10.33
C THR A 263 4.85 20.15 -11.74
N LYS A 264 4.10 20.87 -12.59
CA LYS A 264 3.93 20.47 -14.00
C LYS A 264 5.24 20.51 -14.76
N GLU A 265 6.13 21.43 -14.43
CA GLU A 265 7.45 21.57 -15.04
C GLU A 265 8.34 20.35 -14.73
N GLU A 266 8.33 19.89 -13.49
CA GLU A 266 9.02 18.66 -13.08
C GLU A 266 8.45 17.42 -13.79
N LEU A 267 7.12 17.33 -13.87
CA LEU A 267 6.42 16.25 -14.55
C LEU A 267 6.75 16.23 -16.06
N ASN A 268 6.67 17.38 -16.73
CA ASN A 268 7.01 17.51 -18.15
C ASN A 268 8.47 17.14 -18.41
N ARG A 269 9.39 17.59 -17.56
CA ARG A 269 10.81 17.20 -17.65
C ARG A 269 10.99 15.69 -17.52
N ALA A 270 10.25 15.03 -16.64
CA ALA A 270 10.32 13.59 -16.47
C ALA A 270 9.87 12.84 -17.74
N PHE A 271 8.79 13.31 -18.40
CA PHE A 271 8.38 12.77 -19.69
C PHE A 271 9.37 13.06 -20.81
N GLU A 272 9.97 14.24 -20.86
CA GLU A 272 11.04 14.52 -21.83
C GLU A 272 12.25 13.59 -21.65
N GLU A 273 12.61 13.26 -20.40
CA GLU A 273 13.70 12.32 -20.11
C GLU A 273 13.33 10.87 -20.53
N LEU A 274 12.04 10.48 -20.47
CA LEU A 274 11.58 9.21 -21.06
C LEU A 274 11.74 9.21 -22.57
N ASP A 275 11.26 10.24 -23.25
CA ASP A 275 11.33 10.36 -24.71
C ASP A 275 12.78 10.36 -25.23
N LYS A 276 13.71 10.95 -24.45
CA LYS A 276 15.14 11.02 -24.77
C LYS A 276 15.94 9.79 -24.31
N GLY A 277 15.32 8.84 -23.59
CA GLY A 277 16.02 7.68 -23.04
C GLY A 277 17.01 7.99 -21.91
N THR A 278 16.85 9.14 -21.22
CA THR A 278 17.73 9.60 -20.12
C THR A 278 17.06 9.57 -18.75
N PHE A 279 15.88 8.95 -18.66
CA PHE A 279 15.06 8.87 -17.45
C PHE A 279 15.74 8.17 -16.28
N VAL A 280 16.43 7.06 -16.55
CA VAL A 280 17.22 6.33 -15.56
C VAL A 280 18.64 6.88 -15.57
N ARG A 281 19.15 7.23 -14.40
CA ARG A 281 20.52 7.73 -14.22
C ARG A 281 21.34 6.70 -13.46
N GLY A 282 22.43 6.24 -14.07
CA GLY A 282 23.37 5.29 -13.46
C GLY A 282 23.08 3.81 -13.72
N GLY A 283 22.29 3.46 -14.74
CA GLY A 283 22.20 2.09 -15.24
C GLY A 283 23.42 1.72 -16.09
N HIS A 284 23.96 0.53 -15.89
CA HIS A 284 25.02 -0.07 -16.71
C HIS A 284 24.50 -0.50 -18.09
#